data_AF-A0A9P4H4Z2-F1
#
_entry.id   AF-A0A9P4H4Z2-F1
#
_cell.length_a   1.000
_cell.length_b   1.000
_cell.length_c   1.000
_cell.angle_alpha   90.00
_cell.angle_beta   90.00
_cell.angle_gamma   90.00
#
_symmetry.space_group_name_H-M   'P 1'
#
loop_
_entity.id
_entity.type
_entity.pdbx_description
1 polymer ?
#
loop_
_entity_poly.entity_id
_entity_poly.type
_entity_poly.pdbx_seq_one_letter_code
_entity_poly.pdbx_strand_id
1 'polypeptide(L)'
;MASKAPSQPSGRLPFCPSLPPEVWINVFRYHTDLAHLWCTCRLVSSTIRGCVEYAFAEYFLQDIQIDFQLEKYNLGGKSKRPEVPAIFDRLGKRSEKETAWFRDARPEYPTGKGFGQKARQHYEKTLVRWKENVEAYKPEMPNYTITIGGIVNDTALPGLKINIEEREIRFEWRKMLQLFYREHELAGVLKNEWQAKTAKQIRANNARLAKREKLMPTDYPQPWSIAEAEIRKQVRRARLKESYRDDEKMLWAIDSLKHFEQYGAASGHSKALKLDPDLPGAGLGEKWFGCINLVQELYLDEWSCMHRIDTKIEHLKTEK
;
A
#
# COMPACT_ATOMS: atom_id res chain seq x y z
N MET A 1 -26.01 -49.96 26.41
CA MET A 1 -26.54 -48.61 26.19
C MET A 1 -25.80 -48.02 24.98
N ALA A 2 -26.44 -47.96 23.81
CA ALA A 2 -25.82 -47.44 22.59
C ALA A 2 -26.29 -46.00 22.36
N SER A 3 -25.36 -45.04 22.34
CA SER A 3 -25.67 -43.64 22.06
C SER A 3 -26.01 -43.47 20.57
N LYS A 4 -27.19 -42.90 20.30
CA LYS A 4 -27.59 -42.50 18.95
C LYS A 4 -26.70 -41.35 18.49
N ALA A 5 -26.02 -41.55 17.36
CA ALA A 5 -25.25 -40.50 16.69
C ALA A 5 -26.16 -39.33 16.29
N PRO A 6 -25.66 -38.08 16.33
CA PRO A 6 -26.44 -36.91 15.99
C PRO A 6 -26.82 -36.93 14.50
N SER A 7 -28.10 -36.66 14.23
CA SER A 7 -28.69 -36.55 12.91
C SER A 7 -27.96 -35.48 12.09
N GLN A 8 -27.51 -35.83 10.88
CA GLN A 8 -26.92 -34.88 9.94
C GLN A 8 -27.89 -33.71 9.67
N PRO A 9 -27.40 -32.48 9.60
CA PRO A 9 -28.24 -31.33 9.29
C PRO A 9 -28.82 -31.51 7.89
N SER A 10 -30.15 -31.48 7.81
CA SER A 10 -30.91 -31.49 6.56
C SER A 10 -30.38 -30.42 5.62
N GLY A 11 -29.82 -30.83 4.48
CA GLY A 11 -29.29 -29.93 3.47
C GLY A 11 -30.35 -28.93 3.03
N ARG A 12 -30.07 -27.63 3.17
CA ARG A 12 -30.94 -26.58 2.64
C ARG A 12 -31.02 -26.75 1.13
N LEU A 13 -32.23 -26.96 0.60
CA LEU A 13 -32.46 -26.93 -0.84
C LEU A 13 -32.18 -25.49 -1.33
N PRO A 14 -31.25 -25.30 -2.29
CA PRO A 14 -30.97 -23.97 -2.82
C PRO A 14 -32.23 -23.47 -3.54
N PHE A 15 -32.76 -22.33 -3.09
CA PHE A 15 -33.96 -21.68 -3.65
C PHE A 15 -33.75 -21.15 -5.08
N CYS A 16 -32.52 -21.18 -5.61
CA CYS A 16 -32.19 -20.71 -6.94
C CYS A 16 -31.20 -21.70 -7.59
N PRO A 17 -31.38 -22.09 -8.87
CA PRO A 17 -30.40 -22.88 -9.58
C PRO A 17 -29.05 -22.14 -9.61
N SER A 18 -27.95 -22.85 -9.35
CA SER A 18 -26.62 -22.25 -9.41
C SER A 18 -26.34 -21.79 -10.84
N LEU A 19 -26.03 -20.51 -11.02
CA LEU A 19 -25.53 -20.01 -12.30
C LEU A 19 -24.20 -20.73 -12.66
N PRO A 20 -23.94 -20.98 -13.95
CA PRO A 20 -22.65 -21.50 -14.41
C PRO A 20 -21.49 -20.56 -14.04
N PRO A 21 -20.27 -21.09 -13.77
CA PRO A 21 -19.09 -20.28 -13.46
C PRO A 21 -18.79 -19.19 -14.49
N GLU A 22 -19.00 -19.47 -15.77
CA GLU A 22 -18.74 -18.56 -16.89
C GLU A 22 -19.62 -17.31 -16.80
N VAL A 23 -20.88 -17.47 -16.35
CA VAL A 23 -21.81 -16.36 -16.15
C VAL A 23 -21.31 -15.48 -15.00
N TRP A 24 -20.87 -16.08 -13.89
CA TRP A 24 -20.30 -15.32 -12.77
C TRP A 24 -19.04 -14.56 -13.16
N ILE A 25 -18.12 -15.19 -13.90
CA ILE A 25 -16.90 -14.54 -14.40
C ILE A 25 -17.25 -13.34 -15.27
N ASN A 26 -18.22 -13.49 -16.18
CA ASN A 26 -18.70 -12.38 -17.02
C ASN A 26 -19.32 -11.26 -16.20
N VAL A 27 -20.11 -11.57 -15.16
CA VAL A 27 -20.65 -10.55 -14.25
C VAL A 27 -19.51 -9.82 -13.53
N PHE A 28 -18.52 -10.56 -13.02
CA PHE A 28 -17.40 -10.00 -12.27
C PHE A 28 -16.48 -9.12 -13.11
N ARG A 29 -16.32 -9.41 -14.41
CA ARG A 29 -15.57 -8.57 -15.34
C ARG A 29 -16.07 -7.11 -15.37
N TYR A 30 -17.36 -6.88 -15.18
CA TYR A 30 -17.96 -5.54 -15.19
C TYR A 30 -18.13 -4.94 -13.79
N HIS A 31 -17.58 -5.56 -12.75
CA HIS A 31 -17.69 -5.07 -11.38
C HIS A 31 -16.80 -3.84 -11.20
N THR A 32 -17.38 -2.71 -10.80
CA THR A 32 -16.67 -1.43 -10.67
C THR A 32 -15.83 -1.33 -9.39
N ASP A 33 -16.23 -2.04 -8.33
CA ASP A 33 -15.53 -2.05 -7.05
C ASP A 33 -14.72 -3.34 -6.89
N LEU A 34 -13.45 -3.29 -7.29
CA LEU A 34 -12.56 -4.45 -7.24
C LEU A 34 -12.23 -4.88 -5.80
N ALA A 35 -12.28 -3.95 -4.84
CA ALA A 35 -12.03 -4.27 -3.44
C ALA A 35 -13.18 -5.10 -2.86
N HIS A 36 -14.43 -4.70 -3.11
CA HIS A 36 -15.61 -5.48 -2.73
C HIS A 36 -15.57 -6.89 -3.37
N LEU A 37 -15.21 -6.96 -4.65
CA LEU A 37 -15.10 -8.24 -5.35
C LEU A 37 -14.06 -9.17 -4.70
N TRP A 38 -12.88 -8.63 -4.37
CA TRP A 38 -11.78 -9.42 -3.80
C TRP A 38 -11.96 -9.78 -2.33
N CYS A 39 -12.45 -8.86 -1.50
CA CYS A 39 -12.53 -9.06 -0.06
C CYS A 39 -13.88 -9.59 0.42
N THR A 40 -14.98 -9.31 -0.30
CA THR A 40 -16.33 -9.76 0.10
C THR A 40 -16.80 -10.92 -0.76
N CYS A 41 -16.96 -10.73 -2.08
CA CYS A 41 -17.52 -11.76 -2.96
C CYS A 41 -16.69 -13.05 -2.96
N ARG A 42 -15.35 -12.93 -3.00
CA ARG A 42 -14.40 -14.06 -2.96
C ARG A 42 -14.53 -14.95 -1.71
N LEU A 43 -15.10 -14.43 -0.61
CA LEU A 43 -15.24 -15.17 0.65
C LEU A 43 -16.56 -15.95 0.76
N VAL A 44 -17.53 -15.70 -0.12
CA VAL A 44 -18.89 -16.28 -0.04
C VAL A 44 -18.90 -17.80 -0.20
N SER A 45 -18.17 -18.34 -1.19
CA SER A 45 -18.05 -19.78 -1.42
C SER A 45 -16.77 -20.13 -2.18
N SER A 46 -16.38 -21.41 -2.18
CA SER A 46 -15.23 -21.89 -2.96
C SER A 46 -15.42 -21.71 -4.47
N THR A 47 -16.64 -21.92 -4.98
CA THR A 47 -16.96 -21.72 -6.40
C THR A 47 -16.84 -20.25 -6.79
N ILE A 48 -17.44 -19.35 -6.01
CA ILE A 48 -17.34 -17.90 -6.27
C ILE A 48 -15.90 -17.42 -6.13
N ARG A 49 -15.15 -17.94 -5.14
CA ARG A 49 -13.71 -17.67 -5.01
C ARG A 49 -12.95 -18.00 -6.30
N GLY A 50 -13.18 -19.19 -6.86
CA GLY A 50 -12.56 -19.59 -8.12
C GLY A 50 -12.94 -18.67 -9.29
N CYS A 51 -14.21 -18.27 -9.38
CA CYS A 51 -14.70 -17.34 -10.40
C CYS A 51 -14.07 -15.94 -10.27
N VAL A 52 -13.99 -15.40 -9.04
CA VAL A 52 -13.34 -14.11 -8.76
C VAL A 52 -11.86 -14.18 -9.10
N GLU A 53 -11.15 -15.21 -8.61
CA GLU A 53 -9.71 -15.37 -8.89
C GLU A 53 -9.43 -15.51 -10.39
N TYR A 54 -10.30 -16.22 -11.12
CA TYR A 54 -10.20 -16.31 -12.57
C TYR A 54 -10.44 -14.97 -13.26
N ALA A 55 -11.48 -14.22 -12.85
CA ALA A 55 -11.75 -12.90 -13.39
C ALA A 55 -10.58 -11.93 -13.16
N PHE A 56 -9.94 -11.98 -11.98
CA PHE A 56 -8.72 -11.22 -11.71
C PHE A 56 -7.55 -11.63 -12.59
N ALA A 57 -7.29 -12.94 -12.68
CA ALA A 57 -6.23 -13.50 -13.50
C ALA A 57 -6.34 -13.08 -14.97
N GLU A 58 -7.56 -13.07 -15.52
CA GLU A 58 -7.81 -12.83 -16.94
C GLU A 58 -7.99 -11.34 -17.28
N TYR A 59 -8.70 -10.58 -16.45
CA TYR A 59 -9.17 -9.23 -16.83
C TYR A 59 -8.54 -8.08 -16.04
N PHE A 60 -8.12 -8.31 -14.78
CA PHE A 60 -7.70 -7.22 -13.89
C PHE A 60 -6.19 -7.16 -13.67
N LEU A 61 -5.45 -8.26 -13.83
CA LEU A 61 -3.99 -8.24 -13.67
C LEU A 61 -3.30 -7.32 -14.70
N GLN A 62 -3.83 -7.24 -15.92
CA GLN A 62 -3.32 -6.36 -16.96
C GLN A 62 -3.39 -4.86 -16.62
N ASP A 63 -4.29 -4.48 -15.71
CA ASP A 63 -4.48 -3.09 -15.28
C ASP A 63 -3.54 -2.70 -14.13
N ILE A 64 -2.77 -3.66 -13.62
CA ILE A 64 -1.83 -3.44 -12.52
C ILE A 64 -0.54 -2.84 -13.10
N GLN A 65 -0.15 -1.69 -12.55
CA GLN A 65 1.12 -1.05 -12.86
C GLN A 65 1.98 -0.97 -11.61
N ILE A 66 3.25 -1.34 -11.73
CA ILE A 66 4.22 -1.27 -10.64
C ILE A 66 5.37 -0.36 -11.08
N ASP A 67 5.52 0.79 -10.45
CA ASP A 67 6.59 1.73 -10.78
C ASP A 67 7.68 1.64 -9.73
N PHE A 68 8.88 1.22 -10.11
CA PHE A 68 10.04 1.23 -9.24
C PHE A 68 10.76 2.57 -9.32
N GLN A 69 10.90 3.26 -8.19
CA GLN A 69 11.65 4.51 -8.11
C GLN A 69 13.12 4.21 -7.79
N LEU A 70 14.05 4.70 -8.61
CA LEU A 70 15.49 4.38 -8.52
C LEU A 70 16.34 5.54 -8.01
N GLU A 71 15.75 6.39 -7.17
CA GLU A 71 16.46 7.45 -6.49
C GLU A 71 17.49 6.87 -5.51
N LYS A 72 18.71 7.40 -5.57
CA LYS A 72 19.76 7.06 -4.60
C LYS A 72 19.53 7.74 -3.25
N TYR A 73 18.89 8.91 -3.26
CA TYR A 73 18.60 9.71 -2.08
C TYR A 73 17.18 10.25 -2.20
N ASN A 74 16.36 10.02 -1.17
CA ASN A 74 14.96 10.45 -1.06
C ASN A 74 14.83 11.97 -0.83
N LEU A 75 15.52 12.80 -1.62
CA LEU A 75 15.71 14.24 -1.35
C LEU A 75 14.63 15.15 -1.97
N GLY A 76 13.47 14.61 -2.37
CA GLY A 76 12.28 15.44 -2.67
C GLY A 76 12.41 16.40 -3.87
N GLY A 77 13.34 16.16 -4.80
CA GLY A 77 13.55 17.02 -5.97
C GLY A 77 12.52 16.82 -7.09
N LYS A 78 12.21 17.88 -7.86
CA LYS A 78 11.27 17.89 -9.01
C LYS A 78 11.87 17.39 -10.34
N SER A 79 13.11 16.89 -10.37
CA SER A 79 13.71 16.37 -11.60
C SER A 79 13.01 15.07 -12.04
N LYS A 80 12.99 14.79 -13.35
CA LYS A 80 12.54 13.48 -13.87
C LYS A 80 13.39 12.38 -13.25
N ARG A 81 12.83 11.69 -12.26
CA ARG A 81 13.48 10.62 -11.52
C ARG A 81 13.54 9.37 -12.41
N PRO A 82 14.63 8.60 -12.36
CA PRO A 82 14.70 7.34 -13.09
C PRO A 82 13.70 6.36 -12.47
N GLU A 83 12.73 5.94 -13.28
CA GLU A 83 11.69 4.98 -12.91
C GLU A 83 11.74 3.77 -13.84
N VAL A 84 11.35 2.61 -13.31
CA VAL A 84 11.14 1.37 -14.08
C VAL A 84 9.68 0.98 -13.95
N PRO A 85 8.83 1.32 -14.95
CA PRO A 85 7.47 0.82 -14.99
C PRO A 85 7.48 -0.66 -15.35
N ALA A 86 6.98 -1.51 -14.46
CA ALA A 86 6.75 -2.92 -14.69
C ALA A 86 5.25 -3.15 -14.91
N ILE A 87 4.91 -3.67 -16.08
CA ILE A 87 3.54 -3.98 -16.50
C ILE A 87 3.34 -5.49 -16.56
N PHE A 88 2.11 -5.95 -16.40
CA PHE A 88 1.80 -7.37 -16.48
C PHE A 88 2.20 -7.95 -17.84
N ASP A 89 2.88 -9.10 -17.80
CA ASP A 89 3.28 -9.83 -19.00
C ASP A 89 2.54 -11.18 -19.09
N ARG A 90 2.62 -11.99 -18.02
CA ARG A 90 2.03 -13.34 -18.02
C ARG A 90 1.80 -13.90 -16.62
N LEU A 91 0.93 -14.91 -16.58
CA LEU A 91 0.76 -15.80 -15.43
C LEU A 91 1.58 -17.07 -15.56
N GLY A 92 1.95 -17.62 -14.41
CA GLY A 92 2.67 -18.89 -14.33
C GLY A 92 1.80 -20.06 -14.75
N LYS A 93 2.43 -21.08 -15.34
CA LYS A 93 1.76 -22.28 -15.81
C LYS A 93 1.79 -23.37 -14.74
N ARG A 94 0.77 -24.22 -14.72
CA ARG A 94 0.67 -25.44 -13.89
C ARG A 94 0.85 -25.20 -12.39
N SER A 95 2.05 -25.45 -11.84
CA SER A 95 2.38 -25.31 -10.43
C SER A 95 2.63 -23.87 -10.00
N GLU A 96 2.86 -22.95 -10.95
CA GLU A 96 3.16 -21.54 -10.67
C GLU A 96 1.97 -20.61 -10.94
N LYS A 97 0.74 -21.13 -10.95
CA LYS A 97 -0.49 -20.33 -11.22
C LYS A 97 -0.69 -19.15 -10.27
N GLU A 98 -0.07 -19.18 -9.10
CA GLU A 98 -0.13 -18.11 -8.10
C GLU A 98 0.93 -17.03 -8.32
N THR A 99 1.84 -17.23 -9.27
CA THR A 99 2.90 -16.30 -9.61
C THR A 99 2.49 -15.49 -10.85
N ALA A 100 2.70 -14.18 -10.80
CA ALA A 100 2.57 -13.29 -11.96
C ALA A 100 3.92 -12.70 -12.32
N TRP A 101 4.15 -12.50 -13.60
CA TRP A 101 5.35 -11.87 -14.16
C TRP A 101 4.99 -10.50 -14.69
N PHE A 102 5.81 -9.53 -14.33
CA PHE A 102 5.72 -8.17 -14.81
C PHE A 102 7.03 -7.82 -15.51
N ARG A 103 6.94 -7.21 -16.69
CA ARG A 103 8.08 -6.85 -17.53
C ARG A 103 8.24 -5.34 -17.56
N ASP A 104 9.48 -4.89 -17.62
CA ASP A 104 9.83 -3.49 -17.83
C ASP A 104 9.25 -2.98 -19.15
N ALA A 105 8.32 -2.02 -19.08
CA ALA A 105 7.60 -1.46 -20.22
C ALA A 105 8.46 -0.54 -21.09
N ARG A 106 9.67 -0.17 -20.62
CA ARG A 106 10.56 0.71 -21.40
C ARG A 106 11.06 -0.03 -22.64
N PRO A 107 11.27 0.66 -23.77
CA PRO A 107 11.85 0.03 -24.94
C PRO A 107 13.24 -0.54 -24.60
N GLU A 108 13.54 -1.72 -25.14
CA GLU A 108 14.93 -2.18 -25.16
C GLU A 108 15.78 -1.12 -25.83
N TYR A 109 16.94 -0.82 -25.25
CA TYR A 109 17.82 0.18 -25.82
C TYR A 109 18.21 -0.25 -27.24
N PRO A 110 17.80 0.48 -28.29
CA PRO A 110 18.06 0.04 -29.65
C PRO A 110 19.58 0.05 -29.89
N THR A 111 20.09 -1.09 -30.34
CA THR A 111 21.50 -1.30 -30.73
C THR A 111 21.90 -0.54 -32.00
N GLY A 112 21.08 0.40 -32.48
CA GLY A 112 21.27 1.16 -33.71
C GLY A 112 22.32 2.28 -33.61
N LYS A 113 23.00 2.54 -34.75
CA LYS A 113 23.94 3.65 -34.93
C LYS A 113 23.22 4.99 -34.72
N GLY A 114 23.49 5.68 -33.62
CA GLY A 114 22.92 7.01 -33.31
C GLY A 114 22.71 7.28 -31.83
N PHE A 115 22.69 6.23 -31.00
CA PHE A 115 22.52 6.34 -29.57
C PHE A 115 23.87 6.47 -28.85
N GLY A 116 24.11 7.61 -28.20
CA GLY A 116 25.39 7.92 -27.55
C GLY A 116 25.73 6.95 -26.41
N GLN A 117 27.02 6.61 -26.27
CA GLN A 117 27.57 5.71 -25.23
C GLN A 117 27.09 6.04 -23.81
N LYS A 118 26.86 7.34 -23.52
CA LYS A 118 26.34 7.82 -22.22
C LYS A 118 24.94 7.30 -21.90
N ALA A 119 24.05 7.22 -22.88
CA ALA A 119 22.68 6.78 -22.65
C ALA A 119 22.60 5.26 -22.43
N ARG A 120 23.46 4.47 -23.08
CA ARG A 120 23.63 3.03 -22.79
C ARG A 120 24.15 2.80 -21.36
N GLN A 121 25.20 3.52 -20.96
CA GLN A 121 25.71 3.45 -19.58
C GLN A 121 24.65 3.86 -18.55
N HIS A 122 23.83 4.86 -18.87
CA HIS A 122 22.73 5.26 -18.00
C HIS A 122 21.67 4.16 -17.87
N TYR A 123 21.30 3.51 -18.98
CA TYR A 123 20.36 2.40 -18.99
C TYR A 123 20.86 1.20 -18.18
N GLU A 124 22.12 0.78 -18.39
CA GLU A 124 22.76 -0.31 -17.64
C GLU A 124 22.81 0.00 -16.13
N LYS A 125 23.21 1.22 -15.75
CA LYS A 125 23.17 1.67 -14.35
C LYS A 125 21.76 1.62 -13.76
N THR A 126 20.75 1.88 -14.57
CA THR A 126 19.34 1.88 -14.15
C THR A 126 18.88 0.45 -13.83
N LEU A 127 19.26 -0.53 -14.65
CA LEU A 127 18.97 -1.94 -14.38
C LEU A 127 19.71 -2.47 -13.15
N VAL A 128 20.98 -2.08 -12.97
CA VAL A 128 21.75 -2.45 -11.77
C VAL A 128 21.06 -1.92 -10.50
N ARG A 129 20.67 -0.65 -10.49
CA ARG A 129 19.93 -0.07 -9.35
C ARG A 129 18.59 -0.73 -9.11
N TRP A 130 17.87 -1.11 -10.17
CA TRP A 130 16.61 -1.82 -10.02
C TRP A 130 16.82 -3.17 -9.31
N LYS A 131 17.86 -3.90 -9.70
CA LYS A 131 18.29 -5.14 -9.03
C LYS A 131 18.59 -4.90 -7.56
N GLU A 132 19.45 -3.93 -7.27
CA GLU A 132 19.85 -3.57 -5.90
C GLU A 132 18.64 -3.22 -5.03
N ASN A 133 17.69 -2.43 -5.55
CA ASN A 133 16.48 -2.04 -4.82
C ASN A 133 15.56 -3.23 -4.52
N VAL A 134 15.43 -4.19 -5.45
CA VAL A 134 14.62 -5.39 -5.24
C VAL A 134 15.29 -6.35 -4.27
N GLU A 135 16.61 -6.53 -4.36
CA GLU A 135 17.37 -7.44 -3.49
C GLU A 135 17.53 -6.88 -2.07
N ALA A 136 17.67 -5.56 -1.92
CA ALA A 136 17.74 -4.86 -0.63
C ALA A 136 16.35 -4.46 -0.10
N TYR A 137 15.28 -5.16 -0.50
CA TYR A 137 13.92 -4.86 -0.09
C TYR A 137 13.77 -4.84 1.44
N LYS A 138 13.12 -3.78 1.94
CA LYS A 138 12.69 -3.67 3.33
C LYS A 138 11.21 -3.28 3.41
N PRO A 139 10.42 -3.83 4.35
CA PRO A 139 9.02 -3.48 4.54
C PRO A 139 8.72 -1.97 4.68
N GLU A 140 9.62 -1.24 5.34
CA GLU A 140 9.53 0.21 5.57
C GLU A 140 9.89 1.04 4.33
N MET A 141 10.64 0.48 3.38
CA MET A 141 11.09 1.16 2.17
C MET A 141 11.03 0.25 0.94
N PRO A 142 9.83 -0.03 0.40
CA PRO A 142 9.64 -0.90 -0.76
C PRO A 142 10.28 -0.38 -2.06
N ASN A 143 10.46 0.94 -2.22
CA ASN A 143 11.00 1.59 -3.45
C ASN A 143 10.18 1.33 -4.73
N TYR A 144 8.89 1.05 -4.57
CA TYR A 144 7.93 1.00 -5.67
C TYR A 144 6.56 1.53 -5.24
N THR A 145 5.71 1.83 -6.22
CA THR A 145 4.28 2.06 -6.04
C THR A 145 3.49 1.12 -6.94
N ILE A 146 2.38 0.60 -6.43
CA ILE A 146 1.42 -0.25 -7.13
C ILE A 146 0.17 0.58 -7.41
N THR A 147 -0.24 0.61 -8.67
CA THR A 147 -1.48 1.25 -9.12
C THR A 147 -2.47 0.19 -9.59
N ILE A 148 -3.67 0.18 -9.01
CA ILE A 148 -4.78 -0.71 -9.40
C ILE A 148 -6.08 0.09 -9.37
N GLY A 149 -6.78 0.21 -10.50
CA GLY A 149 -8.08 0.88 -10.55
C GLY A 149 -8.09 2.34 -10.04
N GLY A 150 -6.96 3.05 -10.18
CA GLY A 150 -6.78 4.41 -9.67
C GLY A 150 -6.44 4.52 -8.18
N ILE A 151 -6.33 3.39 -7.47
CA ILE A 151 -5.79 3.33 -6.11
C ILE A 151 -4.27 3.15 -6.22
N VAL A 152 -3.51 3.92 -5.45
CA VAL A 152 -2.05 3.85 -5.40
C VAL A 152 -1.61 3.53 -3.98
N ASN A 153 -0.85 2.44 -3.80
CA ASN A 153 -0.24 2.06 -2.53
C ASN A 153 1.17 1.53 -2.76
N ASP A 154 1.93 1.30 -1.69
CA ASP A 154 3.24 0.64 -1.72
C ASP A 154 3.22 -0.71 -0.98
N THR A 155 2.10 -1.43 -1.12
CA THR A 155 1.87 -2.71 -0.47
C THR A 155 2.97 -3.73 -0.81
N ALA A 156 3.35 -4.56 0.15
CA ALA A 156 4.35 -5.60 -0.05
C ALA A 156 4.02 -6.54 -1.23
N LEU A 157 5.04 -6.91 -2.00
CA LEU A 157 5.00 -7.92 -3.07
C LEU A 157 5.56 -9.27 -2.55
N PRO A 158 4.71 -10.23 -2.13
CA PRO A 158 5.20 -11.46 -1.51
C PRO A 158 5.92 -12.36 -2.53
N GLY A 159 7.09 -12.87 -2.15
CA GLY A 159 7.89 -13.71 -3.05
C GLY A 159 8.53 -12.94 -4.21
N LEU A 160 8.68 -11.62 -4.09
CA LEU A 160 9.31 -10.76 -5.10
C LEU A 160 10.71 -11.28 -5.48
N LYS A 161 10.90 -11.53 -6.77
CA LYS A 161 12.19 -11.88 -7.38
C LYS A 161 12.36 -11.11 -8.67
N ILE A 162 13.59 -10.74 -8.99
CA ILE A 162 13.95 -10.06 -10.23
C ILE A 162 14.81 -10.95 -11.13
N ASN A 163 14.54 -10.90 -12.43
CA ASN A 163 15.38 -11.42 -13.49
C ASN A 163 15.78 -10.25 -14.39
N ILE A 164 17.03 -9.80 -14.26
CA ILE A 164 17.54 -8.65 -15.02
C ILE A 164 17.75 -8.97 -16.50
N GLU A 165 18.09 -10.21 -16.83
CA GLU A 165 18.33 -10.63 -18.22
C GLU A 165 17.05 -10.49 -19.05
N GLU A 166 15.93 -10.96 -18.49
CA GLU A 166 14.60 -10.86 -19.10
C GLU A 166 13.89 -9.54 -18.78
N ARG A 167 14.48 -8.69 -17.93
CA ARG A 167 13.91 -7.43 -17.41
C ARG A 167 12.52 -7.63 -16.78
N GLU A 168 12.39 -8.68 -15.99
CA GLU A 168 11.14 -9.11 -15.40
C GLU A 168 11.25 -9.22 -13.88
N ILE A 169 10.14 -8.95 -13.20
CA ILE A 169 9.92 -9.33 -11.81
C ILE A 169 8.81 -10.37 -11.73
N ARG A 170 8.82 -11.15 -10.65
CA ARG A 170 7.75 -12.09 -10.33
C ARG A 170 7.43 -12.07 -8.85
N PHE A 171 6.16 -12.27 -8.51
CA PHE A 171 5.68 -12.35 -7.14
C PHE A 171 4.33 -13.08 -7.08
N GLU A 172 3.88 -13.39 -5.87
CA GLU A 172 2.62 -14.10 -5.61
C GLU A 172 1.43 -13.14 -5.67
N TRP A 173 0.75 -13.09 -6.82
CA TRP A 173 -0.25 -12.05 -7.11
C TRP A 173 -1.48 -12.12 -6.20
N ARG A 174 -1.90 -13.34 -5.80
CA ARG A 174 -3.05 -13.54 -4.90
C ARG A 174 -2.79 -12.95 -3.52
N LYS A 175 -1.59 -13.21 -2.97
CA LYS A 175 -1.19 -12.67 -1.67
C LYS A 175 -1.01 -11.17 -1.74
N MET A 176 -0.41 -10.67 -2.83
CA MET A 176 -0.29 -9.22 -3.06
C MET A 176 -1.67 -8.54 -3.07
N LEU A 177 -2.63 -9.03 -3.87
CA LEU A 177 -3.99 -8.46 -3.91
C LEU A 177 -4.71 -8.53 -2.56
N GLN A 178 -4.53 -9.63 -1.83
CA GLN A 178 -5.07 -9.77 -0.47
C GLN A 178 -4.53 -8.71 0.48
N LEU A 179 -3.22 -8.42 0.42
CA LEU A 179 -2.61 -7.36 1.23
C LEU A 179 -3.10 -5.98 0.76
N PHE A 180 -3.15 -5.75 -0.54
CA PHE A 180 -3.49 -4.44 -1.13
C PHE A 180 -4.92 -4.03 -0.80
N TYR A 181 -5.88 -4.92 -1.02
CA TYR A 181 -7.29 -4.62 -0.72
C TYR A 181 -7.60 -4.64 0.78
N ARG A 182 -6.86 -5.40 1.60
CA ARG A 182 -6.97 -5.32 3.07
C ARG A 182 -6.56 -3.93 3.58
N GLU A 183 -5.51 -3.35 3.02
CA GLU A 183 -5.11 -1.96 3.33
C GLU A 183 -6.17 -0.96 2.89
N HIS A 184 -6.77 -1.16 1.72
CA HIS A 184 -7.87 -0.32 1.22
C HIS A 184 -9.12 -0.38 2.12
N GLU A 185 -9.51 -1.58 2.56
CA GLU A 185 -10.64 -1.75 3.49
C GLU A 185 -10.38 -1.08 4.83
N LEU A 186 -9.17 -1.24 5.39
CA LEU A 186 -8.79 -0.58 6.64
C LEU A 186 -8.86 0.95 6.51
N ALA A 187 -8.40 1.51 5.38
CA ALA A 187 -8.54 2.93 5.10
C ALA A 187 -10.02 3.36 5.05
N GLY A 188 -10.89 2.52 4.48
CA GLY A 188 -12.34 2.74 4.45
C GLY A 188 -12.98 2.77 5.85
N VAL A 189 -12.59 1.83 6.72
CA VAL A 189 -13.04 1.81 8.13
C VAL A 189 -12.62 3.09 8.86
N LEU A 190 -11.33 3.44 8.78
CA LEU A 190 -10.80 4.64 9.44
C LEU A 190 -11.43 5.94 8.90
N LYS A 191 -11.74 5.98 7.59
CA LYS A 191 -12.49 7.08 6.98
C LYS A 191 -13.88 7.21 7.57
N ASN A 192 -14.62 6.12 7.71
CA ASN A 192 -15.96 6.13 8.28
C ASN A 192 -15.94 6.57 9.76
N GLU A 193 -14.95 6.10 10.53
CA GLU A 193 -14.73 6.55 11.91
C GLU A 193 -14.44 8.05 12.00
N TRP A 194 -13.56 8.56 11.14
CA TRP A 194 -13.24 9.99 11.06
C TRP A 194 -14.47 10.82 10.69
N GLN A 195 -15.29 10.37 9.73
CA GLN A 195 -16.53 11.04 9.33
C GLN A 195 -17.53 11.08 10.49
N ALA A 196 -17.71 9.97 11.21
CA ALA A 196 -18.59 9.90 12.37
C ALA A 196 -18.13 10.84 13.49
N LYS A 197 -16.81 10.85 13.80
CA LYS A 197 -16.22 11.75 14.79
C LYS A 197 -16.39 13.22 14.40
N THR A 198 -16.10 13.55 13.14
CA THR A 198 -16.24 14.90 12.59
C THR A 198 -17.69 15.37 12.63
N ALA A 199 -18.64 14.52 12.22
CA ALA A 199 -20.07 14.84 12.30
C ALA A 199 -20.52 15.12 13.74
N LYS A 200 -20.04 14.34 14.71
CA LYS A 200 -20.31 14.56 16.14
C LYS A 200 -19.72 15.89 16.62
N GLN A 201 -18.47 16.20 16.25
CA GLN A 201 -17.80 17.46 16.59
C GLN A 201 -18.53 18.67 16.02
N ILE A 202 -18.92 18.62 14.73
CA ILE A 202 -19.68 19.69 14.08
C ILE A 202 -21.02 19.92 14.79
N ARG A 203 -21.76 18.86 15.14
CA ARG A 203 -23.01 18.99 15.91
C ARG A 203 -22.79 19.66 17.26
N ALA A 204 -21.74 19.27 17.99
CA ALA A 204 -21.40 19.88 19.28
C ALA A 204 -21.02 21.36 19.13
N ASN A 205 -20.23 21.70 18.12
CA ASN A 205 -19.85 23.08 17.82
C ASN A 205 -21.06 23.95 17.45
N ASN A 206 -21.97 23.43 16.63
CA ASN A 206 -23.21 24.13 16.28
C ASN A 206 -24.07 24.41 17.51
N ALA A 207 -24.13 23.47 18.47
CA ALA A 207 -24.84 23.68 19.73
C ALA A 207 -24.17 24.76 20.61
N ARG A 208 -22.83 24.84 20.64
CA ARG A 208 -22.08 25.89 21.33
C ARG A 208 -22.27 27.27 20.67
N LEU A 209 -22.25 27.32 19.35
CA LEU A 209 -22.53 28.54 18.58
C LEU A 209 -23.97 29.04 18.81
N ALA A 210 -24.95 28.14 18.90
CA ALA A 210 -26.33 28.51 19.25
C ALA A 210 -26.42 29.16 20.65
N LYS A 211 -25.51 28.80 21.57
CA LYS A 211 -25.35 29.42 22.89
C LYS A 211 -24.48 30.69 22.87
N ARG A 212 -24.06 31.17 21.69
CA ARG A 212 -23.14 32.31 21.49
C ARG A 212 -21.76 32.12 22.11
N GLU A 213 -21.32 30.88 22.32
CA GLU A 213 -19.95 30.60 22.75
C GLU A 213 -18.98 30.85 21.59
N LYS A 214 -17.78 31.36 21.89
CA LYS A 214 -16.70 31.51 20.90
C LYS A 214 -16.02 30.16 20.70
N LEU A 215 -15.91 29.73 19.44
CA LEU A 215 -15.12 28.57 19.07
C LEU A 215 -13.66 28.96 18.85
N MET A 216 -12.75 28.11 19.32
CA MET A 216 -11.32 28.20 19.06
C MET A 216 -10.96 27.51 17.74
N PRO A 217 -9.83 27.84 17.09
CA PRO A 217 -9.39 27.15 15.87
C PRO A 217 -9.30 25.62 16.03
N THR A 218 -8.93 25.13 17.23
CA THR A 218 -8.86 23.71 17.57
C THR A 218 -10.23 23.02 17.66
N ASP A 219 -11.32 23.79 17.80
CA ASP A 219 -12.67 23.24 17.80
C ASP A 219 -13.10 22.81 16.40
N TYR A 220 -12.51 23.36 15.33
CA TYR A 220 -12.87 22.99 13.97
C TYR A 220 -12.28 21.63 13.60
N PRO A 221 -13.03 20.76 12.91
CA PRO A 221 -12.50 19.49 12.45
C PRO A 221 -11.38 19.73 11.45
N GLN A 222 -10.38 18.86 11.51
CA GLN A 222 -9.28 18.79 10.57
C GLN A 222 -9.79 18.66 9.11
N PRO A 223 -9.17 19.34 8.13
CA PRO A 223 -9.49 19.14 6.72
C PRO A 223 -9.29 17.68 6.27
N TRP A 224 -10.17 17.19 5.38
CA TRP A 224 -10.10 15.80 4.89
C TRP A 224 -8.73 15.43 4.31
N SER A 225 -8.07 16.33 3.57
CA SER A 225 -6.75 16.05 2.98
C SER A 225 -5.68 15.69 4.02
N ILE A 226 -5.69 16.38 5.18
CA ILE A 226 -4.78 16.07 6.28
C ILE A 226 -5.20 14.75 6.93
N ALA A 227 -6.51 14.51 7.09
CA ALA A 227 -7.03 13.29 7.71
C ALA A 227 -6.74 12.06 6.87
N GLU A 228 -6.86 12.16 5.54
CA GLU A 228 -6.54 11.13 4.58
C GLU A 228 -5.04 10.78 4.59
N ALA A 229 -4.17 11.79 4.68
CA ALA A 229 -2.73 11.54 4.86
C ALA A 229 -2.45 10.78 6.15
N GLU A 230 -3.08 11.17 7.26
CA GLU A 230 -2.93 10.49 8.55
C GLU A 230 -3.49 9.07 8.55
N ILE A 231 -4.64 8.84 7.90
CA ILE A 231 -5.22 7.50 7.72
C ILE A 231 -4.27 6.59 6.94
N ARG A 232 -3.65 7.09 5.87
CA ARG A 232 -2.66 6.31 5.09
C ARG A 232 -1.44 5.94 5.92
N LYS A 233 -0.95 6.86 6.76
CA LYS A 233 0.13 6.56 7.72
C LYS A 233 -0.29 5.48 8.71
N GLN A 234 -1.49 5.55 9.27
CA GLN A 234 -1.99 4.52 10.20
C GLN A 234 -2.09 3.14 9.55
N VAL A 235 -2.61 3.06 8.32
CA VAL A 235 -2.66 1.82 7.55
C VAL A 235 -1.26 1.26 7.31
N ARG A 236 -0.30 2.11 6.89
CA ARG A 236 1.10 1.71 6.72
C ARG A 236 1.70 1.19 8.03
N ARG A 237 1.57 1.94 9.12
CA ARG A 237 2.14 1.57 10.42
C ARG A 237 1.54 0.26 10.93
N ALA A 238 0.24 0.01 10.70
CA ALA A 238 -0.39 -1.27 11.01
C ALA A 238 0.26 -2.44 10.23
N ARG A 239 0.52 -2.27 8.92
CA ARG A 239 1.29 -3.25 8.13
C ARG A 239 2.69 -3.46 8.72
N LEU A 240 3.43 -2.38 9.00
CA LEU A 240 4.80 -2.50 9.51
C LEU A 240 4.84 -3.25 10.84
N LYS A 241 3.88 -3.02 11.73
CA LYS A 241 3.76 -3.78 12.99
C LYS A 241 3.54 -5.27 12.76
N GLU A 242 2.77 -5.65 11.74
CA GLU A 242 2.58 -7.05 11.39
C GLU A 242 3.89 -7.68 10.87
N SER A 243 4.62 -6.97 10.02
CA SER A 243 5.92 -7.41 9.49
C SER A 243 6.99 -7.54 10.57
N TYR A 244 6.95 -6.67 11.58
CA TYR A 244 7.93 -6.60 12.67
C TYR A 244 7.38 -7.09 14.01
N ARG A 245 6.37 -7.96 14.00
CA ARG A 245 5.70 -8.44 15.22
C ARG A 245 6.64 -9.06 16.26
N ASP A 246 7.79 -9.58 15.80
CA ASP A 246 8.79 -10.27 16.60
C ASP A 246 10.01 -9.35 16.92
N ASP A 247 10.02 -8.10 16.45
CA ASP A 247 11.08 -7.11 16.70
C ASP A 247 10.55 -5.97 17.60
N GLU A 248 10.73 -6.12 18.91
CA GLU A 248 10.28 -5.15 19.91
C GLU A 248 10.84 -3.74 19.67
N LYS A 249 12.06 -3.63 19.14
CA LYS A 249 12.72 -2.35 18.89
C LYS A 249 12.03 -1.63 17.73
N MET A 250 11.71 -2.35 16.66
CA MET A 250 10.97 -1.80 15.52
C MET A 250 9.54 -1.44 15.90
N LEU A 251 8.85 -2.27 16.69
CA LEU A 251 7.51 -1.94 17.18
C LEU A 251 7.50 -0.65 18.00
N TRP A 252 8.45 -0.52 18.93
CA TRP A 252 8.67 0.72 19.68
C TRP A 252 8.91 1.92 18.77
N ALA A 253 9.77 1.76 17.76
CA ALA A 253 10.09 2.87 16.85
C ALA A 253 8.88 3.29 16.01
N ILE A 254 8.06 2.34 15.55
CA ILE A 254 6.82 2.59 14.81
C ILE A 254 5.79 3.33 15.69
N ASP A 255 5.62 2.93 16.95
CA ASP A 255 4.75 3.62 17.91
C ASP A 255 5.23 5.04 18.23
N SER A 256 6.55 5.22 18.28
CA SER A 256 7.19 6.50 18.54
C SER A 256 7.04 7.53 17.42
N LEU A 257 6.72 7.12 16.18
CA LEU A 257 6.56 8.03 15.04
C LEU A 257 5.53 9.12 15.28
N LYS A 258 4.41 8.80 15.95
CA LYS A 258 3.34 9.77 16.24
C LYS A 258 3.81 10.88 17.17
N HIS A 259 4.66 10.55 18.14
CA HIS A 259 5.25 11.53 19.06
C HIS A 259 6.26 12.41 18.33
N PHE A 260 7.13 11.78 17.54
CA PHE A 260 8.14 12.46 16.74
C PHE A 260 7.55 13.51 15.78
N GLU A 261 6.42 13.20 15.14
CA GLU A 261 5.71 14.11 14.23
C GLU A 261 5.15 15.36 14.91
N GLN A 262 4.58 15.19 16.11
CA GLN A 262 3.97 16.28 16.87
C GLN A 262 5.02 17.31 17.27
N TYR A 263 6.21 16.86 17.64
CA TYR A 263 7.33 17.72 17.99
C TYR A 263 7.86 18.52 16.77
N GLY A 264 7.96 17.85 15.61
CA GLY A 264 8.36 18.48 14.35
C GLY A 264 7.39 19.57 13.89
N ALA A 265 6.08 19.32 13.98
CA ALA A 265 5.04 20.26 13.55
C ALA A 265 4.88 21.48 14.47
N ALA A 266 5.10 21.33 15.78
CA ALA A 266 4.95 22.40 16.76
C ALA A 266 6.08 23.44 16.73
N SER A 267 7.28 23.06 16.27
CA SER A 267 8.46 23.93 16.37
C SER A 267 8.55 25.06 15.33
N GLY A 268 7.69 25.07 14.29
CA GLY A 268 7.65 26.13 13.28
C GLY A 268 8.96 26.38 12.53
N HIS A 269 9.98 25.54 12.72
CA HIS A 269 11.31 25.67 12.18
C HIS A 269 11.64 24.40 11.42
N SER A 270 11.45 24.47 10.10
CA SER A 270 11.78 23.44 9.11
C SER A 270 13.26 23.06 9.02
N LYS A 271 14.11 23.48 9.98
CA LYS A 271 15.58 23.41 9.87
C LYS A 271 16.30 22.60 10.92
N ALA A 272 15.62 22.04 11.91
CA ALA A 272 16.27 21.06 12.77
C ALA A 272 15.28 19.96 13.15
N LEU A 273 15.55 18.75 12.67
CA LEU A 273 15.12 17.49 13.29
C LEU A 273 15.73 17.45 14.71
N LYS A 274 15.29 18.35 15.59
CA LYS A 274 15.71 18.33 16.99
C LYS A 274 15.12 17.06 17.57
N LEU A 275 16.01 16.20 18.05
CA LEU A 275 15.69 15.01 18.82
C LEU A 275 14.74 15.46 19.93
N ASP A 276 13.53 14.92 19.92
CA ASP A 276 12.60 15.11 21.03
C ASP A 276 13.19 14.34 22.23
N PRO A 277 13.62 15.03 23.30
CA PRO A 277 14.15 14.37 24.49
C PRO A 277 13.08 13.53 25.21
N ASP A 278 11.79 13.74 24.89
CA ASP A 278 10.65 13.12 25.57
C ASP A 278 10.06 11.93 24.80
N LEU A 279 10.79 11.36 23.82
CA LEU A 279 10.38 10.11 23.18
C LEU A 279 10.26 8.99 24.23
N PRO A 280 9.07 8.39 24.41
CA PRO A 280 8.86 7.40 25.47
C PRO A 280 9.85 6.24 25.37
N GLY A 281 10.65 5.98 26.41
CA GLY A 281 11.61 4.88 26.43
C GLY A 281 12.98 5.20 25.80
N ALA A 282 13.20 6.42 25.27
CA ALA A 282 14.48 6.86 24.70
C ALA A 282 15.37 7.67 25.66
N GLY A 283 14.91 7.95 26.88
CA GLY A 283 15.63 8.71 27.90
C GLY A 283 16.86 7.99 28.44
N LEU A 284 17.77 8.74 29.09
CA LEU A 284 18.99 8.17 29.65
C LEU A 284 18.65 7.09 30.70
N GLY A 285 19.14 5.87 30.49
CA GLY A 285 18.85 4.72 31.34
C GLY A 285 17.59 3.93 30.96
N GLU A 286 16.85 4.36 29.94
CA GLU A 286 15.71 3.63 29.41
C GLU A 286 16.13 2.58 28.36
N LYS A 287 15.23 1.61 28.11
CA LYS A 287 15.50 0.43 27.25
C LYS A 287 15.95 0.80 25.83
N TRP A 288 15.44 1.91 25.29
CA TRP A 288 15.66 2.32 23.89
C TRP A 288 16.56 3.57 23.77
N PHE A 289 17.32 3.88 24.82
CA PHE A 289 18.32 4.94 24.76
C PHE A 289 19.26 4.74 23.56
N GLY A 290 19.55 5.82 22.83
CA GLY A 290 20.38 5.78 21.61
C GLY A 290 19.70 5.21 20.36
N CYS A 291 18.43 4.79 20.45
CA CYS A 291 17.68 4.24 19.31
C CYS A 291 16.88 5.30 18.53
N ILE A 292 17.05 6.60 18.84
CA ILE A 292 16.28 7.66 18.20
C ILE A 292 16.56 7.76 16.69
N ASN A 293 17.78 7.43 16.25
CA ASN A 293 18.13 7.39 14.83
C ASN A 293 17.22 6.44 14.05
N LEU A 294 16.77 5.34 14.66
CA LEU A 294 15.83 4.41 14.02
C LEU A 294 14.46 5.06 13.77
N VAL A 295 13.96 5.85 14.73
CA VAL A 295 12.70 6.59 14.58
C VAL A 295 12.83 7.64 13.48
N GLN A 296 13.98 8.32 13.41
CA GLN A 296 14.26 9.31 12.37
C GLN A 296 14.33 8.68 10.97
N GLU A 297 15.04 7.56 10.83
CA GLU A 297 15.12 6.80 9.57
C GLU A 297 13.73 6.35 9.12
N LEU A 298 12.95 5.75 10.02
CA LEU A 298 11.58 5.32 9.72
C LEU A 298 10.66 6.48 9.34
N TYR A 299 10.82 7.64 9.98
CA TYR A 299 10.05 8.83 9.62
C TYR A 299 10.39 9.32 8.21
N LEU A 300 11.67 9.34 7.83
CA LEU A 300 12.10 9.72 6.48
C LEU A 300 11.61 8.72 5.44
N ASP A 301 11.63 7.42 5.75
CA ASP A 301 11.12 6.37 4.88
C ASP A 301 9.60 6.47 4.69
N GLU A 302 8.84 6.68 5.77
CA GLU A 302 7.39 6.91 5.71
C GLU A 302 7.07 8.15 4.87
N TRP A 303 7.76 9.27 5.11
CA TRP A 303 7.57 10.51 4.36
C TRP A 303 7.88 10.31 2.87
N SER A 304 8.99 9.65 2.55
CA SER A 304 9.37 9.34 1.16
C SER A 304 8.30 8.49 0.46
N CYS A 305 7.80 7.45 1.13
CA CYS A 305 6.76 6.58 0.57
C CYS A 305 5.45 7.32 0.35
N MET A 306 5.00 8.13 1.31
CA MET A 306 3.78 8.93 1.17
C MET A 306 3.93 9.93 0.01
N HIS A 307 5.08 10.61 -0.10
CA HIS A 307 5.34 11.53 -1.18
C HIS A 307 5.32 10.86 -2.57
N ARG A 308 5.87 9.64 -2.70
CA ARG A 308 5.80 8.85 -3.93
C ARG A 308 4.36 8.52 -4.31
N ILE A 309 3.56 8.06 -3.34
CA ILE A 309 2.14 7.76 -3.54
C ILE A 309 1.38 9.02 -3.99
N ASP A 310 1.58 10.15 -3.30
CA ASP A 310 0.92 11.42 -3.63
C ASP A 310 1.28 11.90 -5.04
N THR A 311 2.57 11.85 -5.39
CA THR A 311 3.06 12.24 -6.71
C THR A 311 2.43 11.37 -7.80
N LYS A 312 2.35 10.05 -7.58
CA LYS A 312 1.73 9.13 -8.55
C LYS A 312 0.23 9.37 -8.66
N ILE A 313 -0.47 9.64 -7.56
CA ILE A 313 -1.89 10.03 -7.58
C ILE A 313 -2.09 11.32 -8.38
N GLU A 314 -1.21 12.31 -8.25
CA GLU A 314 -1.27 13.55 -9.01
C GLU A 314 -1.07 13.29 -10.52
N HIS A 315 -0.08 12.46 -10.90
CA HIS A 315 0.13 12.09 -12.30
C HIS A 315 -1.11 11.40 -12.91
N LEU A 316 -1.74 10.48 -12.19
CA LEU A 316 -2.97 9.82 -12.63
C LEU A 316 -4.16 10.77 -12.80
N LYS A 317 -4.18 11.91 -12.09
CA LYS A 317 -5.20 12.95 -12.28
C LYS A 317 -4.94 13.80 -13.52
N THR A 318 -3.68 14.00 -13.91
CA THR A 318 -3.32 14.77 -15.10
C THR A 318 -3.48 14.00 -16.41
N GLU A 319 -3.51 12.67 -16.36
CA GLU A 319 -3.65 11.79 -17.53
C GLU A 319 -5.12 11.55 -17.94
N LYS A 320 -6.10 12.01 -17.15
CA LYS A 320 -7.54 11.88 -17.42
C LYS A 320 -8.13 13.15 -18.04
#